data_AF-A0A9E5EYF0-F1
#
_entry.id   AF-A0A9E5EYF0-F1
#
_cell.length_a   1.000
_cell.length_b   1.000
_cell.length_c   1.000
_cell.angle_alpha   90.00
_cell.angle_beta   90.00
_cell.angle_gamma   90.00
#
_symmetry.space_group_name_H-M   'P 1'
#
loop_
_entity.id
_entity.type
_entity.pdbx_description
1 polymer ?
#
loop_
_entity_poly.entity_id
_entity_poly.type
_entity_poly.pdbx_seq_one_letter_code
_entity_poly.pdbx_strand_id
1 'polypeptide(L)'
;QREINIAILINKYINPRTYRGVYRLFITNDGNYKPEGNITPKPSLARYESQMQAAGGTKETGYVMNLAAGIGSISQTWMPAPEPAQPKLAMTMAQDTTQSASLFFRNVLNEPLVLRISPGSLKSEQQSFENRIRWRAVGFAPYGDGREEWTPFFLLRRPFLIIPPRSVAQAWLTFDSTGMPPADYSSTIRIEATDLSGKILFPTRTINTEVRVFGVRVEPRQPILVHGWVNPPPGEEYRTDWFKRFNVWQGPFFSKDEMAKYGIKQQIWCQRGINEKQIRSVIAEAKAKGLTHDDWMMSINDEPTGKTAKELADYLAIGKMIREIDPQLKITLNPGEAANAATFQILQPFADLWNPYKLHLSYGPSGRDYLKKPWIWYTTPCYQDKSPGIATEMYEQIRSVLRQPADCRGTAFFAPYYPWRDPWDTAYEHIKDVSVFVLPSRHGPVATPAWEAIRESVQHANLARMVRERAKPEDATSIAKIYQKSLL
;
A
#
# COMPACT_ATOMS: atom_id res chain seq x y z
N GLN A 1 -5.90 59.72 13.28
CA GLN A 1 -6.26 58.35 12.87
C GLN A 1 -7.53 58.45 12.03
N ARG A 2 -7.55 57.93 10.80
CA ARG A 2 -8.81 57.79 10.03
C ARG A 2 -9.51 56.55 10.55
N GLU A 3 -10.66 56.74 11.17
CA GLU A 3 -11.53 55.64 11.58
C GLU A 3 -12.15 55.06 10.30
N ILE A 4 -11.89 53.78 10.00
CA ILE A 4 -12.50 53.06 8.89
C ILE A 4 -13.53 52.12 9.47
N ASN A 5 -14.82 52.47 9.32
CA ASN A 5 -15.93 51.63 9.74
C ASN A 5 -16.25 50.63 8.61
N ILE A 6 -15.93 49.36 8.81
CA ILE A 6 -16.23 48.28 7.87
C ILE A 6 -17.41 47.48 8.42
N ALA A 7 -18.52 47.43 7.69
CA ALA A 7 -19.65 46.55 7.98
C ALA A 7 -19.67 45.40 6.96
N ILE A 8 -19.70 44.15 7.43
CA ILE A 8 -19.81 42.96 6.59
C ILE A 8 -21.22 42.41 6.74
N LEU A 9 -22.00 42.46 5.66
CA LEU A 9 -23.36 41.94 5.64
C LEU A 9 -23.41 40.65 4.80
N ILE A 10 -23.63 39.49 5.43
CA ILE A 10 -23.79 38.21 4.73
C ILE A 10 -25.29 37.98 4.49
N ASN A 11 -25.79 38.40 3.34
CA ASN A 11 -27.24 38.49 3.07
C ASN A 11 -27.93 37.16 2.67
N LYS A 12 -27.20 36.05 2.51
CA LYS A 12 -27.76 34.71 2.27
C LYS A 12 -26.88 33.61 2.87
N TYR A 13 -27.31 33.04 3.98
CA TYR A 13 -26.74 31.81 4.52
C TYR A 13 -27.38 30.60 3.82
N ILE A 14 -26.63 29.91 2.96
CA ILE A 14 -27.08 28.66 2.31
C ILE A 14 -26.38 27.48 2.99
N ASN A 15 -27.18 26.72 3.73
CA ASN A 15 -27.04 25.32 4.16
C ASN A 15 -25.92 24.93 5.15
N PRO A 16 -26.25 24.45 6.38
CA PRO A 16 -25.30 23.96 7.38
C PRO A 16 -24.61 22.62 7.03
N ARG A 17 -24.73 22.10 5.80
CA ARG A 17 -24.08 20.85 5.35
C ARG A 17 -23.05 21.01 4.23
N THR A 18 -22.55 22.22 3.96
CA THR A 18 -21.46 22.42 2.99
C THR A 18 -20.31 23.26 3.56
N TYR A 19 -19.08 22.75 3.46
CA TYR A 19 -17.79 23.37 3.83
C TYR A 19 -17.42 24.60 2.97
N ARG A 20 -18.32 25.58 2.82
CA ARG A 20 -18.04 26.84 2.14
C ARG A 20 -18.37 28.02 3.05
N GLY A 21 -17.52 28.22 4.05
CA GLY A 21 -17.46 29.46 4.83
C GLY A 21 -16.42 30.43 4.26
N VAL A 22 -16.58 31.73 4.53
CA VAL A 22 -15.45 32.66 4.51
C VAL A 22 -14.59 32.30 5.72
N TYR A 23 -13.45 31.64 5.51
CA TYR A 23 -12.64 31.09 6.61
C TYR A 23 -11.62 32.09 7.19
N ARG A 24 -11.29 33.17 6.46
CA ARG A 24 -10.41 34.23 6.95
C ARG A 24 -10.68 35.52 6.19
N LEU A 25 -10.77 36.62 6.93
CA LEU A 25 -10.75 37.98 6.40
C LEU A 25 -9.44 38.60 6.88
N PHE A 26 -8.58 39.05 5.96
CA PHE A 26 -7.33 39.71 6.29
C PHE A 26 -7.43 41.17 5.86
N ILE A 27 -7.36 42.08 6.83
CA ILE A 27 -7.34 43.52 6.59
C ILE A 27 -5.91 43.98 6.85
N THR A 28 -5.27 44.53 5.83
CA THR A 28 -3.90 45.05 5.92
C THR A 28 -3.82 46.43 5.30
N ASN A 29 -2.96 47.28 5.86
CA ASN A 29 -2.58 48.57 5.31
C ASN A 29 -1.27 48.51 4.50
N ASP A 30 -0.69 47.32 4.34
CA ASP A 30 0.48 47.09 3.49
C ASP A 30 0.08 47.10 2.01
N GLY A 31 0.43 48.18 1.31
CA GLY A 31 0.17 48.34 -0.13
C GLY A 31 0.97 47.38 -1.02
N ASN A 32 1.97 46.68 -0.47
CA ASN A 32 2.75 45.66 -1.17
C ASN A 32 2.28 44.24 -0.84
N TYR A 33 1.27 44.08 0.02
CA TYR A 33 0.72 42.78 0.35
C TYR A 33 0.15 42.13 -0.91
N LYS A 34 0.84 41.11 -1.40
CA LYS A 34 0.30 40.19 -2.38
C LYS A 34 -0.42 39.10 -1.60
N PRO A 35 -1.76 39.04 -1.62
CA PRO A 35 -2.43 37.88 -1.07
C PRO A 35 -1.85 36.64 -1.75
N GLU A 36 -1.35 35.71 -0.94
CA GLU A 36 -1.22 34.33 -1.37
C GLU A 36 -2.65 33.91 -1.70
N GLY A 37 -3.02 33.98 -2.99
CA GLY A 37 -4.35 33.59 -3.42
C GLY A 37 -4.65 32.16 -2.97
N ASN A 38 -5.89 31.72 -3.14
CA ASN A 38 -6.11 30.27 -3.21
C ASN A 38 -5.20 29.74 -4.32
N ILE A 39 -4.21 28.91 -3.95
CA ILE A 39 -3.09 28.53 -4.81
C ILE A 39 -3.58 27.78 -6.05
N THR A 40 -4.82 27.26 -6.02
CA THR A 40 -5.58 26.96 -7.24
C THR A 40 -7.04 27.44 -7.14
N PRO A 41 -7.62 28.08 -8.18
CA PRO A 41 -9.06 28.23 -8.24
C PRO A 41 -9.69 26.84 -8.35
N LYS A 42 -10.72 26.57 -7.53
CA LYS A 42 -11.59 25.39 -7.69
C LYS A 42 -12.00 25.28 -9.16
N PRO A 43 -12.12 24.07 -9.74
CA PRO A 43 -12.55 23.92 -11.12
C PRO A 43 -13.83 24.73 -11.35
N SER A 44 -13.79 25.68 -12.29
CA SER A 44 -15.00 26.40 -12.68
C SER A 44 -16.01 25.41 -13.24
N LEU A 45 -17.30 25.76 -13.19
CA LEU A 45 -18.32 24.93 -13.82
C LEU A 45 -18.00 24.69 -15.31
N ALA A 46 -17.55 25.72 -16.02
CA ALA A 46 -17.12 25.61 -17.41
C ALA A 46 -15.94 24.63 -17.59
N ARG A 47 -14.94 24.64 -16.69
CA ARG A 47 -13.86 23.64 -16.71
C ARG A 47 -14.39 22.24 -16.46
N TYR A 48 -15.31 22.09 -15.51
CA TYR A 48 -15.94 20.80 -15.23
C TYR A 48 -16.68 20.26 -16.46
N GLU A 49 -17.51 21.09 -17.08
CA GLU A 49 -18.31 20.75 -18.26
C GLU A 49 -17.43 20.44 -19.48
N SER A 50 -16.39 21.23 -19.71
CA SER A 50 -15.40 20.97 -20.77
C SER A 50 -14.71 19.62 -20.59
N GLN A 51 -14.26 19.29 -19.36
CA GLN A 51 -13.67 17.99 -19.06
C GLN A 51 -14.68 16.84 -19.20
N MET A 52 -15.95 17.06 -18.84
CA MET A 52 -17.02 16.07 -19.03
C MET A 52 -17.27 15.79 -20.50
N GLN A 53 -17.37 16.84 -21.30
CA GLN A 53 -17.61 16.74 -22.74
C GLN A 53 -16.44 16.04 -23.44
N ALA A 54 -15.19 16.38 -23.07
CA ALA A 54 -13.99 15.71 -23.60
C ALA A 54 -13.97 14.22 -23.26
N ALA A 55 -14.59 13.81 -22.16
CA ALA A 55 -14.69 12.41 -21.76
C ALA A 55 -15.90 11.67 -22.39
N GLY A 56 -16.73 12.37 -23.18
CA GLY A 56 -17.91 11.81 -23.85
C GLY A 56 -19.21 11.89 -23.06
N GLY A 57 -19.24 12.61 -21.94
CA GLY A 57 -20.42 12.70 -21.09
C GLY A 57 -21.51 13.63 -21.64
N THR A 58 -22.73 13.10 -21.76
CA THR A 58 -23.93 13.86 -22.11
C THR A 58 -25.05 13.66 -21.08
N LYS A 59 -26.10 14.50 -21.10
CA LYS A 59 -27.23 14.36 -20.18
C LYS A 59 -27.93 13.01 -20.32
N GLU A 60 -27.96 12.47 -21.53
CA GLU A 60 -28.57 11.19 -21.89
C GLU A 60 -27.75 10.01 -21.35
N THR A 61 -26.42 10.15 -21.28
CA THR A 61 -25.55 9.14 -20.67
C THR A 61 -25.62 9.17 -19.13
N GLY A 62 -25.90 10.33 -18.54
CA GLY A 62 -25.99 10.56 -17.09
C GLY A 62 -24.64 10.61 -16.36
N TYR A 63 -23.70 9.73 -16.74
CA TYR A 63 -22.35 9.67 -16.20
C TYR A 63 -21.36 9.16 -17.25
N VAL A 64 -20.08 9.42 -17.01
CA VAL A 64 -18.95 8.86 -17.78
C VAL A 64 -18.30 7.77 -16.95
N MET A 65 -17.90 6.68 -17.60
CA MET A 65 -17.17 5.57 -16.99
C MET A 65 -15.81 5.36 -17.67
N ASN A 66 -14.78 5.10 -16.87
CA ASN A 66 -13.47 4.66 -17.36
C ASN A 66 -12.92 3.53 -16.49
N LEU A 67 -11.89 2.85 -16.95
CA LEU A 67 -11.33 1.68 -16.30
C LEU A 67 -9.80 1.69 -16.36
N ALA A 68 -9.16 1.13 -15.33
CA ALA A 68 -7.73 0.86 -15.34
C ALA A 68 -7.45 -0.50 -14.70
N ALA A 69 -6.61 -1.30 -15.34
CA ALA A 69 -6.08 -2.51 -14.73
C ALA A 69 -4.92 -2.15 -13.77
N GLY A 70 -4.80 -2.91 -12.69
CA GLY A 70 -3.77 -2.73 -11.66
C GLY A 70 -4.10 -1.68 -10.61
N ILE A 71 -3.05 -1.22 -9.93
CA ILE A 71 -3.10 -0.27 -8.81
C ILE A 71 -3.19 1.14 -9.40
N GLY A 72 -4.34 1.47 -9.96
CA GLY A 72 -4.67 2.80 -10.47
C GLY A 72 -5.49 3.60 -9.47
N SER A 73 -5.15 4.88 -9.29
CA SER A 73 -5.88 5.84 -8.46
C SER A 73 -6.42 6.99 -9.31
N ILE A 74 -7.53 7.61 -8.89
CA ILE A 74 -7.96 8.91 -9.46
C ILE A 74 -7.46 10.05 -8.60
N SER A 75 -7.13 11.17 -9.25
CA SER A 75 -7.20 12.46 -8.59
C SER A 75 -8.63 12.97 -8.66
N GLN A 76 -9.04 13.81 -7.70
CA GLN A 76 -10.37 14.46 -7.75
C GLN A 76 -10.57 15.36 -8.98
N THR A 77 -9.50 15.70 -9.70
CA THR A 77 -9.50 16.72 -10.74
C THR A 77 -9.53 16.17 -12.17
N TRP A 78 -9.38 14.85 -12.39
CA TRP A 78 -9.30 14.31 -13.75
C TRP A 78 -9.75 12.83 -13.89
N MET A 79 -10.60 12.56 -14.89
CA MET A 79 -10.84 11.25 -15.54
C MET A 79 -9.78 10.91 -16.62
N PRO A 80 -9.13 9.74 -16.59
CA PRO A 80 -7.89 9.49 -17.35
C PRO A 80 -8.00 9.57 -18.88
N ALA A 81 -9.18 9.33 -19.46
CA ALA A 81 -9.39 9.28 -20.91
C ALA A 81 -10.89 9.41 -21.27
N PRO A 82 -11.25 9.50 -22.57
CA PRO A 82 -12.61 9.26 -23.03
C PRO A 82 -13.14 7.89 -22.62
N GLU A 83 -14.45 7.77 -22.42
CA GLU A 83 -15.09 6.49 -22.10
C GLU A 83 -14.88 5.49 -23.26
N PRO A 84 -14.41 4.26 -22.96
CA PRO A 84 -14.23 3.24 -23.99
C PRO A 84 -15.58 2.79 -24.55
N ALA A 85 -15.69 2.69 -25.87
CA ALA A 85 -16.91 2.21 -26.54
C ALA A 85 -17.28 0.77 -26.17
N GLN A 86 -16.28 -0.08 -25.89
CA GLN A 86 -16.43 -1.45 -25.43
C GLN A 86 -15.59 -1.66 -24.16
N PRO A 87 -16.11 -1.32 -22.97
CA PRO A 87 -15.35 -1.44 -21.74
C PRO A 87 -15.02 -2.90 -21.44
N LYS A 88 -13.71 -3.19 -21.36
CA LYS A 88 -13.18 -4.53 -21.11
C LYS A 88 -12.03 -4.50 -20.12
N LEU A 89 -12.03 -5.46 -19.19
CA LEU A 89 -10.92 -5.72 -18.27
C LEU A 89 -10.35 -7.12 -18.55
N ALA A 90 -9.05 -7.19 -18.83
CA ALA A 90 -8.34 -8.46 -19.04
C ALA A 90 -7.29 -8.66 -17.95
N MET A 91 -7.29 -9.82 -17.31
CA MET A 91 -6.37 -10.19 -16.23
C MET A 91 -5.60 -11.46 -16.59
N THR A 92 -4.34 -11.52 -16.19
CA THR A 92 -3.47 -12.69 -16.35
C THR A 92 -2.92 -13.04 -14.98
N MET A 93 -3.33 -14.19 -14.46
CA MET A 93 -3.15 -14.54 -13.06
C MET A 93 -2.51 -15.93 -12.92
N ALA A 94 -1.68 -16.08 -11.90
CA ALA A 94 -1.31 -17.40 -11.39
C ALA A 94 -2.49 -17.96 -10.57
N GLN A 95 -2.48 -19.27 -10.26
CA GLN A 95 -3.44 -19.82 -9.31
C GLN A 95 -3.25 -19.20 -7.93
N ASP A 96 -4.35 -19.07 -7.20
CA ASP A 96 -4.33 -18.64 -5.80
C ASP A 96 -3.71 -17.23 -5.58
N THR A 97 -3.94 -16.33 -6.54
CA THR A 97 -3.49 -14.92 -6.48
C THR A 97 -4.66 -13.96 -6.60
N THR A 98 -4.37 -12.68 -6.40
CA THR A 98 -5.33 -11.60 -6.60
C THR A 98 -4.76 -10.54 -7.52
N GLN A 99 -5.60 -9.89 -8.30
CA GLN A 99 -5.22 -8.74 -9.12
C GLN A 99 -6.28 -7.66 -8.99
N SER A 100 -5.88 -6.39 -8.92
CA SER A 100 -6.83 -5.29 -8.83
C SER A 100 -7.07 -4.58 -10.15
N ALA A 101 -8.19 -3.88 -10.20
CA ALA A 101 -8.52 -2.91 -11.23
C ALA A 101 -9.37 -1.80 -10.60
N SER A 102 -9.59 -0.72 -11.33
CA SER A 102 -10.42 0.39 -10.89
C SER A 102 -11.44 0.76 -11.94
N LEU A 103 -12.65 1.09 -11.48
CA LEU A 103 -13.69 1.76 -12.25
C LEU A 103 -13.76 3.21 -11.78
N PHE A 104 -13.77 4.13 -12.73
CA PHE A 104 -13.80 5.55 -12.50
C PHE A 104 -15.10 6.11 -13.06
N PHE A 105 -15.80 6.90 -12.26
CA PHE A 105 -17.09 7.45 -12.62
C PHE A 105 -17.07 8.95 -12.46
N ARG A 106 -17.76 9.64 -13.38
CA ARG A 106 -17.96 11.09 -13.29
C ARG A 106 -19.38 11.46 -13.65
N ASN A 107 -20.03 12.23 -12.79
CA ASN A 107 -21.47 12.52 -12.87
C ASN A 107 -21.75 13.73 -13.78
N VAL A 108 -22.54 13.56 -14.83
CA VAL A 108 -22.95 14.68 -15.71
C VAL A 108 -23.99 15.56 -15.01
N LEU A 109 -24.78 14.98 -14.12
CA LEU A 109 -25.92 15.64 -13.49
C LEU A 109 -25.51 16.53 -12.32
N ASN A 110 -26.35 17.52 -12.06
CA ASN A 110 -26.30 18.34 -10.85
C ASN A 110 -27.08 17.71 -9.68
N GLU A 111 -27.31 16.40 -9.73
CA GLU A 111 -27.99 15.58 -8.74
C GLU A 111 -27.17 14.32 -8.48
N PRO A 112 -27.24 13.71 -7.28
CA PRO A 112 -26.49 12.51 -6.98
C PRO A 112 -27.00 11.30 -7.79
N LEU A 113 -26.08 10.45 -8.22
CA LEU A 113 -26.38 9.16 -8.84
C LEU A 113 -26.00 8.01 -7.92
N VAL A 114 -26.84 6.99 -7.85
CA VAL A 114 -26.56 5.74 -7.14
C VAL A 114 -26.23 4.67 -8.17
N LEU A 115 -25.02 4.12 -8.13
CA LEU A 115 -24.63 2.99 -8.96
C LEU A 115 -24.75 1.68 -8.17
N ARG A 116 -25.46 0.72 -8.75
CA ARG A 116 -25.45 -0.68 -8.31
C ARG A 116 -24.52 -1.47 -9.23
N ILE A 117 -23.38 -1.88 -8.69
CA ILE A 117 -22.35 -2.62 -9.42
C ILE A 117 -22.48 -4.10 -9.03
N SER A 118 -22.75 -4.94 -10.03
CA SER A 118 -23.04 -6.37 -9.85
C SER A 118 -22.11 -7.21 -10.73
N PRO A 119 -20.96 -7.65 -10.22
CA PRO A 119 -20.10 -8.59 -10.93
C PRO A 119 -20.77 -9.96 -11.08
N GLY A 120 -20.78 -10.52 -12.29
CA GLY A 120 -21.21 -11.90 -12.52
C GLY A 120 -20.16 -12.93 -12.12
N SER A 121 -20.55 -14.20 -12.08
CA SER A 121 -19.64 -15.34 -11.88
C SER A 121 -18.61 -15.43 -13.00
N LEU A 122 -17.36 -15.75 -12.67
CA LEU A 122 -16.33 -16.09 -13.67
C LEU A 122 -16.60 -17.49 -14.22
N LYS A 123 -16.82 -17.58 -15.53
CA LYS A 123 -17.21 -18.82 -16.22
C LYS A 123 -16.16 -19.24 -17.24
N SER A 124 -15.81 -20.51 -17.18
CA SER A 124 -15.14 -21.24 -18.26
C SER A 124 -16.16 -22.16 -18.94
N GLU A 125 -15.75 -22.91 -19.96
CA GLU A 125 -16.63 -23.92 -20.60
C GLU A 125 -17.12 -24.99 -19.62
N GLN A 126 -16.35 -25.30 -18.57
CA GLN A 126 -16.59 -26.43 -17.69
C GLN A 126 -17.08 -26.04 -16.29
N GLN A 127 -16.77 -24.82 -15.85
CA GLN A 127 -16.93 -24.42 -14.44
C GLN A 127 -17.31 -22.94 -14.30
N SER A 128 -18.03 -22.63 -13.22
CA SER A 128 -18.46 -21.29 -12.84
C SER A 128 -18.07 -21.00 -11.40
N PHE A 129 -17.46 -19.84 -11.16
CA PHE A 129 -17.01 -19.41 -9.84
C PHE A 129 -17.64 -18.07 -9.46
N GLU A 130 -18.48 -18.09 -8.42
CA GLU A 130 -19.10 -16.89 -7.87
C GLU A 130 -18.12 -16.11 -6.98
N ASN A 131 -18.41 -14.82 -6.76
CA ASN A 131 -17.69 -13.96 -5.81
C ASN A 131 -16.17 -13.82 -6.05
N ARG A 132 -15.70 -14.12 -7.27
CA ARG A 132 -14.29 -13.96 -7.69
C ARG A 132 -13.94 -12.57 -8.19
N ILE A 133 -14.94 -11.78 -8.53
CA ILE A 133 -14.81 -10.35 -8.78
C ILE A 133 -15.56 -9.65 -7.65
N ARG A 134 -14.84 -8.94 -6.80
CA ARG A 134 -15.40 -8.15 -5.70
C ARG A 134 -15.12 -6.69 -5.94
N TRP A 135 -15.97 -5.82 -5.42
CA TRP A 135 -15.75 -4.38 -5.51
C TRP A 135 -15.92 -3.68 -4.16
N ARG A 136 -15.22 -2.55 -4.00
CA ARG A 136 -15.28 -1.68 -2.82
C ARG A 136 -15.37 -0.23 -3.29
N ALA A 137 -16.17 0.58 -2.62
CA ALA A 137 -16.23 2.01 -2.87
C ALA A 137 -14.94 2.66 -2.34
N VAL A 138 -14.28 3.48 -3.16
CA VAL A 138 -13.10 4.22 -2.74
C VAL A 138 -13.54 5.49 -2.01
N GLY A 139 -13.20 5.58 -0.73
CA GLY A 139 -13.35 6.78 0.08
C GLY A 139 -12.11 7.65 -0.01
N PHE A 140 -12.29 8.96 0.17
CA PHE A 140 -11.22 9.94 0.10
C PHE A 140 -10.89 10.49 1.49
N ALA A 141 -9.60 10.72 1.74
CA ALA A 141 -9.11 11.42 2.92
C ALA A 141 -8.42 12.74 2.53
N PRO A 142 -8.39 13.77 3.39
CA PRO A 142 -7.57 14.95 3.18
C PRO A 142 -6.09 14.56 3.10
N TYR A 143 -5.33 15.26 2.25
CA TYR A 143 -3.88 15.08 2.09
C TYR A 143 -3.24 16.41 1.71
N GLY A 144 -1.94 16.57 1.95
CA GLY A 144 -1.18 17.75 1.53
C GLY A 144 -1.48 19.01 2.33
N ASP A 145 -0.88 20.13 1.91
CA ASP A 145 -0.99 21.42 2.60
C ASP A 145 -2.28 22.18 2.22
N GLY A 146 -2.90 21.81 1.10
CA GLY A 146 -4.16 22.38 0.60
C GLY A 146 -5.38 21.74 1.26
N ARG A 147 -6.34 22.55 1.72
CA ARG A 147 -7.60 22.03 2.32
C ARG A 147 -8.53 21.34 1.30
N GLU A 148 -8.24 21.52 0.02
CA GLU A 148 -8.92 20.94 -1.12
C GLU A 148 -8.25 19.68 -1.69
N GLU A 149 -7.10 19.29 -1.15
CA GLU A 149 -6.38 18.11 -1.60
C GLU A 149 -6.94 16.87 -0.89
N TRP A 150 -7.41 15.92 -1.70
CA TRP A 150 -7.99 14.69 -1.23
C TRP A 150 -7.45 13.54 -2.05
N THR A 151 -7.21 12.43 -1.39
CA THR A 151 -6.57 11.25 -1.95
C THR A 151 -7.45 10.01 -1.78
N PRO A 152 -7.48 9.08 -2.75
CA PRO A 152 -8.01 7.73 -2.55
C PRO A 152 -7.35 7.05 -1.35
N PHE A 153 -8.14 6.72 -0.32
CA PHE A 153 -7.59 6.19 0.92
C PHE A 153 -8.32 4.95 1.41
N PHE A 154 -9.65 4.97 1.49
CA PHE A 154 -10.40 3.85 2.09
C PHE A 154 -11.01 2.94 1.02
N LEU A 155 -10.97 1.62 1.21
CA LEU A 155 -11.70 0.66 0.37
C LEU A 155 -12.91 0.12 1.12
N LEU A 156 -14.03 0.83 1.02
CA LEU A 156 -15.24 0.60 1.79
C LEU A 156 -16.12 -0.49 1.16
N ARG A 157 -16.57 -1.46 1.96
CA ARG A 157 -17.60 -2.43 1.55
C ARG A 157 -18.96 -1.74 1.60
N ARG A 158 -19.59 -1.52 0.43
CA ARG A 158 -20.88 -0.83 0.31
C ARG A 158 -21.79 -1.60 -0.66
N PRO A 159 -23.12 -1.59 -0.44
CA PRO A 159 -24.06 -2.23 -1.36
C PRO A 159 -24.29 -1.41 -2.65
N PHE A 160 -23.86 -0.15 -2.67
CA PHE A 160 -23.96 0.77 -3.81
C PHE A 160 -22.88 1.85 -3.72
N LEU A 161 -22.58 2.48 -4.85
CA LEU A 161 -21.67 3.62 -4.95
C LEU A 161 -22.48 4.89 -5.24
N ILE A 162 -22.25 5.98 -4.50
CA ILE A 162 -22.85 7.28 -4.83
C ILE A 162 -21.82 8.09 -5.60
N ILE A 163 -22.21 8.60 -6.78
CA ILE A 163 -21.47 9.67 -7.44
C ILE A 163 -22.12 11.00 -7.05
N PRO A 164 -21.43 11.91 -6.34
CA PRO A 164 -22.00 13.19 -5.98
C PRO A 164 -22.33 14.04 -7.23
N PRO A 165 -23.22 15.05 -7.11
CA PRO A 165 -23.49 16.02 -8.16
C PRO A 165 -22.20 16.59 -8.74
N ARG A 166 -22.05 16.54 -10.06
CA ARG A 166 -20.88 17.11 -10.78
C ARG A 166 -19.54 16.77 -10.11
N SER A 167 -19.37 15.51 -9.76
CA SER A 167 -18.17 15.02 -9.07
C SER A 167 -17.74 13.66 -9.62
N VAL A 168 -16.72 13.09 -8.99
CA VAL A 168 -16.15 11.79 -9.34
C VAL A 168 -16.39 10.77 -8.22
N ALA A 169 -16.38 9.50 -8.59
CA ALA A 169 -16.33 8.38 -7.65
C ALA A 169 -15.48 7.25 -8.25
N GLN A 170 -14.92 6.40 -7.40
CA GLN A 170 -14.14 5.25 -7.83
C GLN A 170 -14.65 3.98 -7.14
N ALA A 171 -14.72 2.88 -7.90
CA ALA A 171 -14.85 1.55 -7.36
C ALA A 171 -13.54 0.77 -7.58
N TRP A 172 -13.00 0.21 -6.51
CA TRP A 172 -11.87 -0.71 -6.56
C TRP A 172 -12.38 -2.12 -6.80
N LEU A 173 -11.88 -2.79 -7.83
CA LEU A 173 -12.16 -4.18 -8.16
C LEU A 173 -11.02 -5.08 -7.67
N THR A 174 -11.36 -6.27 -7.20
CA THR A 174 -10.42 -7.33 -6.87
C THR A 174 -10.87 -8.61 -7.56
N PHE A 175 -10.01 -9.09 -8.46
CA PHE A 175 -10.09 -10.40 -9.08
C PHE A 175 -9.31 -11.40 -8.22
N ASP A 176 -9.87 -12.57 -8.00
CA ASP A 176 -9.36 -13.57 -7.05
C ASP A 176 -9.38 -14.96 -7.69
N SER A 177 -8.20 -15.54 -7.93
CA SER A 177 -8.06 -16.87 -8.55
C SER A 177 -7.96 -18.02 -7.54
N THR A 178 -8.26 -17.78 -6.25
CA THR A 178 -8.15 -18.80 -5.20
C THR A 178 -9.03 -20.02 -5.48
N GLY A 179 -8.44 -21.19 -5.61
CA GLY A 179 -9.12 -22.45 -5.90
C GLY A 179 -9.64 -22.58 -7.33
N MET A 180 -9.27 -21.66 -8.24
CA MET A 180 -9.63 -21.76 -9.66
C MET A 180 -8.58 -22.62 -10.39
N PRO A 181 -8.99 -23.63 -11.18
CA PRO A 181 -8.07 -24.36 -12.03
C PRO A 181 -7.60 -23.50 -13.22
N PRO A 182 -6.59 -23.97 -13.96
CA PRO A 182 -6.10 -23.25 -15.14
C PRO A 182 -7.11 -23.28 -16.27
N ALA A 183 -7.56 -22.10 -16.71
CA ALA A 183 -8.45 -21.93 -17.85
C ALA A 183 -8.58 -20.44 -18.22
N ASP A 184 -9.26 -20.18 -19.32
CA ASP A 184 -9.79 -18.87 -19.67
C ASP A 184 -11.21 -18.73 -19.10
N TYR A 185 -11.40 -17.68 -18.31
CA TYR A 185 -12.68 -17.34 -17.70
C TYR A 185 -13.19 -16.02 -18.25
N SER A 186 -14.50 -15.89 -18.37
CA SER A 186 -15.17 -14.65 -18.72
C SER A 186 -16.32 -14.35 -17.75
N SER A 187 -16.62 -13.07 -17.59
CA SER A 187 -17.78 -12.59 -16.84
C SER A 187 -18.19 -11.19 -17.34
N THR A 188 -19.38 -10.76 -16.95
CA THR A 188 -19.86 -9.40 -17.18
C THR A 188 -20.12 -8.73 -15.84
N ILE A 189 -19.64 -7.50 -15.68
CA ILE A 189 -20.00 -6.63 -14.56
C ILE A 189 -21.15 -5.73 -15.03
N ARG A 190 -22.30 -5.82 -14.37
CA ARG A 190 -23.49 -5.01 -14.66
C ARG A 190 -23.51 -3.75 -13.79
N ILE A 191 -23.83 -2.60 -14.37
CA ILE A 191 -23.90 -1.32 -13.68
C ILE A 191 -25.24 -0.66 -13.97
N GLU A 192 -26.06 -0.53 -12.94
CA GLU A 192 -27.35 0.16 -13.00
C GLU A 192 -27.21 1.52 -12.30
N ALA A 193 -27.61 2.59 -12.97
CA ALA A 193 -27.67 3.93 -12.39
C ALA A 193 -29.10 4.26 -11.98
N THR A 194 -29.29 4.51 -10.69
CA THR A 194 -30.58 4.83 -10.09
C THR A 194 -30.55 6.18 -9.38
N ASP A 195 -31.71 6.72 -9.09
CA ASP A 195 -31.86 7.74 -8.05
C ASP A 195 -31.78 7.11 -6.64
N LEU A 196 -31.96 7.95 -5.60
CA LEU A 196 -31.99 7.52 -4.20
C LEU A 196 -33.20 6.63 -3.85
N SER A 197 -34.27 6.66 -4.65
CA SER A 197 -35.45 5.80 -4.48
C SER A 197 -35.27 4.42 -5.11
N GLY A 198 -34.22 4.24 -5.93
CA GLY A 198 -33.94 3.00 -6.64
C GLY A 198 -34.52 2.94 -8.05
N LYS A 199 -35.14 4.03 -8.54
CA LYS A 199 -35.63 4.10 -9.93
C LYS A 199 -34.44 4.16 -10.88
N ILE A 200 -34.40 3.27 -11.86
CA ILE A 200 -33.39 3.27 -12.93
C ILE A 200 -33.57 4.53 -13.78
N LEU A 201 -32.49 5.30 -13.92
CA LEU A 201 -32.49 6.58 -14.66
C LEU A 201 -31.90 6.45 -16.06
N PHE A 202 -30.97 5.51 -16.25
CA PHE A 202 -30.21 5.35 -17.48
C PHE A 202 -30.13 3.87 -17.89
N PRO A 203 -29.87 3.57 -19.17
CA PRO A 203 -29.63 2.21 -19.62
C PRO A 203 -28.55 1.53 -18.80
N THR A 204 -28.78 0.25 -18.50
CA THR A 204 -27.81 -0.58 -17.79
C THR A 204 -26.55 -0.71 -18.63
N ARG A 205 -25.39 -0.46 -18.01
CA ARG A 205 -24.08 -0.63 -18.65
C ARG A 205 -23.45 -1.96 -18.24
N THR A 206 -22.58 -2.46 -19.10
CA THR A 206 -21.88 -3.72 -18.90
C THR A 206 -20.40 -3.57 -19.19
N ILE A 207 -19.56 -4.18 -18.35
CA ILE A 207 -18.11 -4.31 -18.59
C ILE A 207 -17.83 -5.78 -18.81
N ASN A 208 -17.19 -6.13 -19.94
CA ASN A 208 -16.74 -7.48 -20.18
C ASN A 208 -15.44 -7.74 -19.45
N THR A 209 -15.29 -8.92 -18.89
CA THR A 209 -14.08 -9.33 -18.17
C THR A 209 -13.55 -10.63 -18.73
N GLU A 210 -12.23 -10.71 -18.87
CA GLU A 210 -11.50 -11.91 -19.24
C GLU A 210 -10.40 -12.16 -18.21
N VAL A 211 -10.32 -13.37 -17.69
CA VAL A 211 -9.34 -13.77 -16.69
C VAL A 211 -8.71 -15.07 -17.15
N ARG A 212 -7.42 -15.01 -17.50
CA ARG A 212 -6.62 -16.20 -17.78
C ARG A 212 -5.90 -16.64 -16.54
N VAL A 213 -6.22 -17.83 -16.05
CA VAL A 213 -5.54 -18.47 -14.91
C VAL A 213 -4.55 -19.50 -15.44
N PHE A 214 -3.26 -19.31 -15.14
CA PHE A 214 -2.20 -20.24 -15.52
C PHE A 214 -2.00 -21.33 -14.46
N GLY A 215 -1.61 -22.55 -14.87
CA GLY A 215 -1.28 -23.69 -14.00
C GLY A 215 0.02 -23.53 -13.23
N VAL A 216 0.17 -22.40 -12.55
CA VAL A 216 1.33 -22.03 -11.77
C VAL A 216 0.84 -21.56 -10.41
N ARG A 217 1.29 -22.22 -9.34
CA ARG A 217 1.16 -21.74 -7.96
C ARG A 217 2.41 -21.00 -7.53
N VAL A 218 2.24 -19.89 -6.83
CA VAL A 218 3.35 -19.02 -6.41
C VAL A 218 3.99 -19.55 -5.13
N GLU A 219 4.98 -20.43 -5.29
CA GLU A 219 5.67 -21.12 -4.18
C GLU A 219 7.19 -21.12 -4.42
N PRO A 220 7.87 -19.97 -4.28
CA PRO A 220 9.33 -19.92 -4.33
C PRO A 220 9.93 -20.69 -3.16
N ARG A 221 11.11 -21.27 -3.37
CA ARG A 221 11.92 -21.91 -2.32
C ARG A 221 12.35 -20.89 -1.27
N GLN A 222 12.67 -19.66 -1.69
CA GLN A 222 13.03 -18.55 -0.80
C GLN A 222 12.11 -17.36 -1.03
N PRO A 223 10.93 -17.33 -0.38
CA PRO A 223 10.01 -16.20 -0.47
C PRO A 223 10.67 -14.88 -0.08
N ILE A 224 10.26 -13.80 -0.73
CA ILE A 224 10.67 -12.44 -0.39
C ILE A 224 10.21 -12.12 1.03
N LEU A 225 11.14 -11.68 1.88
CA LEU A 225 10.84 -11.27 3.24
C LEU A 225 10.20 -9.87 3.23
N VAL A 226 9.03 -9.73 3.83
CA VAL A 226 8.33 -8.46 3.96
C VAL A 226 7.98 -8.23 5.43
N HIS A 227 8.59 -7.21 6.01
CA HIS A 227 8.49 -6.89 7.44
C HIS A 227 7.70 -5.60 7.68
N GLY A 228 6.77 -5.60 8.62
CA GLY A 228 6.14 -4.40 9.16
C GLY A 228 6.49 -4.28 10.64
N TRP A 229 7.14 -3.18 11.04
CA TRP A 229 7.75 -3.03 12.38
C TRP A 229 6.74 -2.81 13.53
N VAL A 230 5.45 -3.07 13.27
CA VAL A 230 4.34 -2.80 14.19
C VAL A 230 3.35 -3.94 14.15
N ASN A 231 2.54 -4.02 15.22
CA ASN A 231 1.50 -5.01 15.35
C ASN A 231 0.29 -4.66 14.48
N PRO A 232 -0.44 -5.65 13.92
CA PRO A 232 -1.76 -5.43 13.36
C PRO A 232 -2.75 -4.91 14.42
N PRO A 233 -3.92 -4.38 13.99
CA PRO A 233 -5.06 -4.25 14.89
C PRO A 233 -5.36 -5.58 15.60
N PRO A 234 -5.87 -5.56 16.85
CA PRO A 234 -6.17 -6.78 17.58
C PRO A 234 -7.32 -7.57 16.93
N GLY A 235 -7.20 -8.90 16.94
CA GLY A 235 -8.22 -9.82 16.43
C GLY A 235 -7.70 -10.80 15.38
N GLU A 236 -8.26 -12.02 15.35
CA GLU A 236 -7.79 -13.09 14.48
C GLU A 236 -7.96 -12.78 12.98
N GLU A 237 -9.04 -12.08 12.63
CA GLU A 237 -9.31 -11.61 11.27
C GLU A 237 -8.27 -10.62 10.77
N TYR A 238 -7.81 -9.70 11.63
CA TYR A 238 -6.74 -8.75 11.30
C TYR A 238 -5.39 -9.45 11.19
N ARG A 239 -5.11 -10.36 12.12
CA ARG A 239 -3.89 -11.17 12.08
C ARG A 239 -3.82 -12.00 10.79
N THR A 240 -4.90 -12.67 10.43
CA THR A 240 -4.98 -13.48 9.20
C THR A 240 -4.84 -12.61 7.95
N ASP A 241 -5.43 -11.41 7.94
CA ASP A 241 -5.27 -10.47 6.81
C ASP A 241 -3.86 -9.86 6.74
N TRP A 242 -3.23 -9.59 7.89
CA TRP A 242 -1.87 -9.06 7.98
C TRP A 242 -0.85 -10.01 7.35
N PHE A 243 -0.93 -11.30 7.68
CA PHE A 243 0.04 -12.29 7.19
C PHE A 243 -0.13 -12.68 5.71
N LYS A 244 -1.14 -12.15 5.01
CA LYS A 244 -1.20 -12.18 3.53
C LYS A 244 -0.20 -11.22 2.87
N ARG A 245 0.44 -10.34 3.67
CA ARG A 245 1.26 -9.20 3.20
C ARG A 245 2.64 -9.19 3.83
N PHE A 246 2.70 -9.43 5.13
CA PHE A 246 3.94 -9.47 5.87
C PHE A 246 4.20 -10.90 6.30
N ASN A 247 5.37 -11.43 6.01
CA ASN A 247 5.77 -12.78 6.42
C ASN A 247 6.95 -12.76 7.40
N VAL A 248 7.36 -11.57 7.82
CA VAL A 248 8.28 -11.36 8.93
C VAL A 248 7.49 -10.77 10.09
N TRP A 249 7.61 -11.39 11.26
CA TRP A 249 6.92 -10.98 12.48
C TRP A 249 7.88 -10.36 13.47
N GLN A 250 7.51 -9.22 14.06
CA GLN A 250 8.21 -8.64 15.20
C GLN A 250 7.24 -8.51 16.37
N GLY A 251 7.50 -9.26 17.44
CA GLY A 251 6.62 -9.32 18.61
C GLY A 251 6.85 -10.61 19.41
N PRO A 252 5.94 -10.95 20.35
CA PRO A 252 5.98 -12.21 21.08
C PRO A 252 6.01 -13.40 20.12
N PHE A 253 6.75 -14.46 20.46
CA PHE A 253 6.92 -15.60 19.55
C PHE A 253 5.60 -16.30 19.25
N PHE A 254 5.33 -16.46 17.96
CA PHE A 254 4.48 -17.53 17.46
C PHE A 254 5.22 -18.86 17.56
N SER A 255 4.49 -19.92 17.91
CA SER A 255 4.98 -21.29 17.80
C SER A 255 5.24 -21.71 16.36
N LYS A 256 5.96 -22.81 16.16
CA LYS A 256 6.21 -23.37 14.84
C LYS A 256 4.93 -23.68 14.07
N ASP A 257 3.90 -24.19 14.76
CA ASP A 257 2.59 -24.48 14.17
C ASP A 257 1.85 -23.20 13.76
N GLU A 258 1.93 -22.15 14.58
CA GLU A 258 1.37 -20.84 14.24
C GLU A 258 2.10 -20.19 13.07
N MET A 259 3.43 -20.33 12.99
CA MET A 259 4.19 -19.90 11.82
C MET A 259 3.70 -20.60 10.55
N ALA A 260 3.47 -21.91 10.61
CA ALA A 260 2.92 -22.67 9.49
C ALA A 260 1.50 -22.21 9.12
N LYS A 261 0.63 -22.03 10.12
CA LYS A 261 -0.75 -21.55 9.96
C LYS A 261 -0.82 -20.19 9.25
N TYR A 262 0.00 -19.24 9.67
CA TYR A 262 -0.02 -17.88 9.13
C TYR A 262 0.95 -17.68 7.95
N GLY A 263 1.79 -18.66 7.62
CA GLY A 263 2.80 -18.51 6.57
C GLY A 263 3.97 -17.60 6.95
N ILE A 264 4.26 -17.44 8.24
CA ILE A 264 5.40 -16.67 8.74
C ILE A 264 6.69 -17.36 8.34
N LYS A 265 7.64 -16.61 7.78
CA LYS A 265 8.94 -17.10 7.32
C LYS A 265 10.08 -16.72 8.26
N GLN A 266 9.92 -15.67 9.05
CA GLN A 266 10.94 -15.19 9.97
C GLN A 266 10.30 -14.46 11.14
N GLN A 267 10.80 -14.66 12.35
CA GLN A 267 10.47 -13.86 13.52
C GLN A 267 11.66 -13.00 13.94
N ILE A 268 11.40 -11.82 14.49
CA ILE A 268 12.39 -10.87 14.99
C ILE A 268 12.03 -10.56 16.44
N TRP A 269 12.91 -10.92 17.37
CA TRP A 269 12.81 -10.48 18.75
C TRP A 269 13.58 -9.18 18.91
N CYS A 270 12.87 -8.07 19.11
CA CYS A 270 13.48 -6.76 19.31
C CYS A 270 13.57 -6.44 20.80
N GLN A 271 14.78 -6.18 21.29
CA GLN A 271 14.98 -5.79 22.68
C GLN A 271 16.13 -4.79 22.84
N ARG A 272 15.82 -3.66 23.49
CA ARG A 272 16.79 -2.62 23.83
C ARG A 272 17.46 -2.94 25.17
N GLY A 273 18.77 -2.70 25.25
CA GLY A 273 19.57 -2.88 26.47
C GLY A 273 19.55 -4.30 27.02
N ILE A 274 19.45 -5.31 26.14
CA ILE A 274 19.32 -6.71 26.56
C ILE A 274 20.57 -7.19 27.33
N ASN A 275 20.37 -7.92 28.42
CA ASN A 275 21.44 -8.54 29.21
C ASN A 275 21.47 -10.07 29.07
N GLU A 276 22.49 -10.71 29.64
CA GLU A 276 22.70 -12.16 29.55
C GLU A 276 21.49 -12.98 30.02
N LYS A 277 20.90 -12.63 31.18
CA LYS A 277 19.72 -13.34 31.71
C LYS A 277 18.55 -13.27 30.74
N GLN A 278 18.32 -12.11 30.14
CA GLN A 278 17.27 -11.91 29.15
C GLN A 278 17.55 -12.69 27.86
N ILE A 279 18.78 -12.66 27.34
CA ILE A 279 19.17 -13.45 26.16
C ILE A 279 18.86 -14.94 26.39
N ARG A 280 19.30 -15.50 27.52
CA ARG A 280 19.04 -16.91 27.87
C ARG A 280 17.54 -17.21 27.99
N SER A 281 16.77 -16.27 28.56
CA SER A 281 15.31 -16.40 28.67
C SER A 281 14.61 -16.44 27.31
N VAL A 282 15.01 -15.55 26.40
CA VAL A 282 14.43 -15.48 25.04
C VAL A 282 14.75 -16.75 24.26
N ILE A 283 15.98 -17.27 24.35
CA ILE A 283 16.36 -18.55 23.73
C ILE A 283 15.51 -19.71 24.30
N ALA A 284 15.30 -19.74 25.62
CA ALA A 284 14.46 -20.76 26.25
C ALA A 284 12.99 -20.66 25.79
N GLU A 285 12.46 -19.44 25.66
CA GLU A 285 11.11 -19.20 25.14
C GLU A 285 10.97 -19.67 23.68
N ALA A 286 11.91 -19.31 22.82
CA ALA A 286 11.93 -19.75 21.43
C ALA A 286 11.95 -21.28 21.33
N LYS A 287 12.79 -21.95 22.14
CA LYS A 287 12.86 -23.41 22.19
C LYS A 287 11.56 -24.04 22.69
N ALA A 288 10.92 -23.46 23.70
CA ALA A 288 9.63 -23.92 24.22
C ALA A 288 8.51 -23.79 23.17
N LYS A 289 8.64 -22.85 22.23
CA LYS A 289 7.76 -22.66 21.07
C LYS A 289 8.09 -23.55 19.86
N GLY A 290 9.09 -24.42 19.98
CA GLY A 290 9.54 -25.32 18.91
C GLY A 290 10.32 -24.62 17.79
N LEU A 291 10.87 -23.43 18.06
CA LEU A 291 11.60 -22.66 17.06
C LEU A 291 13.06 -23.09 16.98
N THR A 292 13.59 -23.08 15.77
CA THR A 292 15.00 -23.29 15.45
C THR A 292 15.71 -21.95 15.21
N HIS A 293 17.05 -21.95 15.13
CA HIS A 293 17.84 -20.75 14.79
C HIS A 293 17.53 -20.17 13.39
N ASP A 294 16.86 -20.93 12.53
CA ASP A 294 16.40 -20.43 11.24
C ASP A 294 15.07 -19.69 11.32
N ASP A 295 14.28 -19.92 12.37
CA ASP A 295 12.93 -19.35 12.50
C ASP A 295 12.93 -17.93 13.04
N TRP A 296 13.99 -17.52 13.74
CA TRP A 296 14.04 -16.22 14.39
C TRP A 296 15.45 -15.60 14.43
N MET A 297 15.48 -14.29 14.64
CA MET A 297 16.69 -13.49 14.83
C MET A 297 16.46 -12.46 15.92
N MET A 298 17.54 -11.98 16.54
CA MET A 298 17.48 -10.93 17.54
C MET A 298 17.85 -9.58 16.92
N SER A 299 17.00 -8.58 17.11
CA SER A 299 17.32 -7.17 16.84
C SER A 299 17.81 -6.53 18.14
N ILE A 300 19.05 -6.06 18.15
CA ILE A 300 19.68 -5.48 19.34
C ILE A 300 19.69 -3.96 19.26
N ASN A 301 19.13 -3.31 20.28
CA ASN A 301 18.93 -1.86 20.29
C ASN A 301 18.23 -1.34 19.03
N ASP A 302 18.15 -0.02 18.86
CA ASP A 302 17.45 0.60 17.75
C ASP A 302 18.36 1.60 17.04
N GLU A 303 18.39 1.52 15.72
CA GLU A 303 19.07 2.45 14.82
C GLU A 303 20.52 2.79 15.20
N PRO A 304 21.48 1.84 15.09
CA PRO A 304 22.89 2.15 15.26
C PRO A 304 23.33 3.21 14.24
N THR A 305 23.80 4.35 14.73
CA THR A 305 24.27 5.50 13.92
C THR A 305 25.69 5.96 14.28
N GLY A 306 26.29 5.36 15.32
CA GLY A 306 27.68 5.64 15.72
C GLY A 306 28.68 5.33 14.61
N LYS A 307 29.79 6.07 14.58
CA LYS A 307 30.83 6.01 13.54
C LYS A 307 32.18 5.54 14.09
N THR A 308 32.26 5.36 15.41
CA THR A 308 33.44 4.86 16.11
C THR A 308 33.08 3.69 17.01
N ALA A 309 34.07 2.84 17.34
CA ALA A 309 33.86 1.72 18.26
C ALA A 309 33.38 2.18 19.64
N LYS A 310 33.77 3.38 20.08
CA LYS A 310 33.31 3.97 21.35
C LYS A 310 31.82 4.32 21.31
N GLU A 311 31.34 4.93 20.22
CA GLU A 311 29.93 5.27 20.05
C GLU A 311 29.04 4.03 19.87
N LEU A 312 29.62 2.92 19.41
CA LEU A 312 28.94 1.65 19.18
C LEU A 312 29.24 0.60 20.27
N ALA A 313 29.83 1.01 21.40
CA ALA A 313 30.30 0.10 22.43
C ALA A 313 29.21 -0.84 22.94
N ASP A 314 27.98 -0.33 23.13
CA ASP A 314 26.85 -1.13 23.60
C ASP A 314 26.46 -2.23 22.61
N TYR A 315 26.44 -1.91 21.31
CA TYR A 315 26.16 -2.89 20.25
C TYR A 315 27.24 -3.98 20.19
N LEU A 316 28.51 -3.59 20.32
CA LEU A 316 29.64 -4.52 20.32
C LEU A 316 29.61 -5.43 21.55
N ALA A 317 29.29 -4.89 22.73
CA ALA A 317 29.19 -5.66 23.97
C ALA A 317 28.05 -6.67 23.91
N ILE A 318 26.85 -6.25 23.45
CA ILE A 318 25.71 -7.15 23.29
C ILE A 318 25.99 -8.22 22.23
N GLY A 319 26.55 -7.84 21.07
CA GLY A 319 26.90 -8.79 20.01
C GLY A 319 27.88 -9.86 20.49
N LYS A 320 28.92 -9.46 21.24
CA LYS A 320 29.88 -10.40 21.84
C LYS A 320 29.20 -11.35 22.84
N MET A 321 28.37 -10.80 23.73
CA MET A 321 27.63 -11.57 24.73
C MET A 321 26.72 -12.62 24.07
N ILE A 322 26.01 -12.26 23.00
CA ILE A 322 25.20 -13.21 22.23
C ILE A 322 26.05 -14.34 21.67
N ARG A 323 27.20 -14.02 21.06
CA ARG A 323 28.11 -15.03 20.47
C ARG A 323 28.69 -15.99 21.51
N GLU A 324 28.93 -15.50 22.73
CA GLU A 324 29.40 -16.33 23.85
C GLU A 324 28.29 -17.26 24.39
N ILE A 325 27.03 -16.80 24.41
CA ILE A 325 25.89 -17.58 24.90
C ILE A 325 25.41 -18.60 23.85
N ASP A 326 25.27 -18.16 22.61
CA ASP A 326 24.77 -18.95 21.48
C ASP A 326 25.37 -18.43 20.16
N PRO A 327 26.45 -19.05 19.65
CA PRO A 327 27.11 -18.62 18.42
C PRO A 327 26.24 -18.78 17.17
N GLN A 328 25.19 -19.60 17.21
CA GLN A 328 24.27 -19.83 16.08
C GLN A 328 23.11 -18.82 16.05
N LEU A 329 22.87 -18.09 17.13
CA LEU A 329 21.79 -17.10 17.18
C LEU A 329 22.04 -15.95 16.20
N LYS A 330 21.13 -15.77 15.24
CA LYS A 330 21.22 -14.70 14.25
C LYS A 330 20.92 -13.33 14.86
N ILE A 331 21.72 -12.34 14.49
CA ILE A 331 21.53 -10.93 14.86
C ILE A 331 21.15 -10.13 13.62
N THR A 332 20.09 -9.32 13.73
CA THR A 332 19.75 -8.30 12.73
C THR A 332 19.99 -6.92 13.30
N LEU A 333 20.41 -5.99 12.44
CA LEU A 333 20.62 -4.59 12.80
C LEU A 333 19.95 -3.68 11.78
N ASN A 334 19.34 -2.61 12.27
CA ASN A 334 18.64 -1.62 11.47
C ASN A 334 19.31 -0.23 11.46
N PRO A 335 20.52 -0.04 10.89
CA PRO A 335 21.17 1.28 10.89
C PRO A 335 20.27 2.39 10.34
N GLY A 336 20.08 3.44 11.15
CA GLY A 336 19.26 4.62 10.84
C GLY A 336 19.95 5.60 9.90
N GLU A 337 19.27 6.70 9.55
CA GLU A 337 19.70 7.60 8.46
C GLU A 337 21.13 8.15 8.59
N ALA A 338 21.62 8.31 9.83
CA ALA A 338 22.93 8.89 10.12
C ALA A 338 24.09 7.87 10.09
N ALA A 339 23.80 6.58 9.90
CA ALA A 339 24.82 5.55 9.77
C ALA A 339 25.65 5.73 8.48
N ASN A 340 26.89 5.25 8.50
CA ASN A 340 27.77 5.31 7.33
C ASN A 340 28.64 4.06 7.21
N ALA A 341 29.58 4.07 6.25
CA ALA A 341 30.51 2.97 6.03
C ALA A 341 31.17 2.45 7.32
N ALA A 342 31.62 3.36 8.20
CA ALA A 342 32.27 2.98 9.46
C ALA A 342 31.31 2.24 10.39
N THR A 343 30.05 2.67 10.48
CA THR A 343 29.00 1.97 11.25
C THR A 343 28.88 0.52 10.81
N PHE A 344 28.73 0.28 9.49
CA PHE A 344 28.62 -1.06 8.94
C PHE A 344 29.89 -1.88 9.19
N GLN A 345 31.08 -1.32 8.98
CA GLN A 345 32.36 -2.01 9.18
C GLN A 345 32.55 -2.48 10.63
N ILE A 346 32.28 -1.59 11.59
CA ILE A 346 32.46 -1.87 13.02
C ILE A 346 31.53 -2.99 13.48
N LEU A 347 30.28 -2.98 13.01
CA LEU A 347 29.25 -3.95 13.43
C LEU A 347 29.19 -5.21 12.55
N GLN A 348 29.92 -5.22 11.43
CA GLN A 348 29.97 -6.33 10.47
C GLN A 348 30.24 -7.69 11.11
N PRO A 349 31.12 -7.85 12.12
CA PRO A 349 31.36 -9.16 12.74
C PRO A 349 30.12 -9.75 13.42
N PHE A 350 29.18 -8.92 13.87
CA PHE A 350 28.03 -9.35 14.66
C PHE A 350 26.73 -9.46 13.87
N ALA A 351 26.51 -8.61 12.85
CA ALA A 351 25.29 -8.67 12.05
C ALA A 351 25.24 -9.94 11.18
N ASP A 352 24.13 -10.69 11.17
CA ASP A 352 23.91 -11.81 10.23
C ASP A 352 22.95 -11.42 9.09
N LEU A 353 22.06 -10.46 9.37
CA LEU A 353 21.20 -9.84 8.40
C LEU A 353 21.19 -8.33 8.62
N TRP A 354 21.33 -7.58 7.54
CA TRP A 354 21.25 -6.12 7.57
C TRP A 354 19.85 -5.64 7.21
N ASN A 355 19.37 -4.60 7.91
CA ASN A 355 18.13 -3.89 7.59
C ASN A 355 18.36 -2.36 7.55
N PRO A 356 19.27 -1.84 6.70
CA PRO A 356 19.53 -0.41 6.61
C PRO A 356 18.31 0.40 6.15
N TYR A 357 18.28 1.66 6.54
CA TYR A 357 17.33 2.62 5.97
C TYR A 357 17.56 2.83 4.46
N LYS A 358 16.49 3.07 3.70
CA LYS A 358 16.51 3.22 2.22
C LYS A 358 17.57 4.20 1.71
N LEU A 359 17.90 5.26 2.45
CA LEU A 359 18.92 6.23 2.03
C LEU A 359 20.26 5.58 1.69
N HIS A 360 20.66 4.53 2.41
CA HIS A 360 21.93 3.82 2.20
C HIS A 360 22.01 3.08 0.86
N LEU A 361 20.88 2.86 0.18
CA LEU A 361 20.85 2.29 -1.17
C LEU A 361 21.35 3.29 -2.23
N SER A 362 21.47 4.58 -1.89
CA SER A 362 22.00 5.61 -2.78
C SER A 362 23.53 5.77 -2.69
N TYR A 363 24.17 5.21 -1.65
CA TYR A 363 25.59 5.45 -1.38
C TYR A 363 26.50 4.86 -2.46
N GLY A 364 27.72 5.39 -2.62
CA GLY A 364 28.72 4.78 -3.49
C GLY A 364 29.20 3.41 -2.98
N PRO A 365 30.04 2.68 -3.75
CA PRO A 365 30.51 1.34 -3.39
C PRO A 365 31.15 1.25 -1.98
N SER A 366 31.88 2.29 -1.55
CA SER A 366 32.51 2.36 -0.23
C SER A 366 31.54 2.54 0.94
N GLY A 367 30.28 2.89 0.68
CA GLY A 367 29.25 3.12 1.69
C GLY A 367 28.29 1.94 1.90
N ARG A 368 28.51 0.81 1.22
CA ARG A 368 27.56 -0.32 1.20
C ARG A 368 28.14 -1.62 1.74
N ASP A 369 28.91 -1.55 2.81
CA ASP A 369 29.49 -2.75 3.44
C ASP A 369 28.44 -3.78 3.89
N TYR A 370 27.19 -3.35 4.10
CA TYR A 370 26.06 -4.26 4.32
C TYR A 370 25.86 -5.30 3.21
N LEU A 371 26.27 -5.02 1.96
CA LEU A 371 26.15 -5.96 0.84
C LEU A 371 26.99 -7.22 0.98
N LYS A 372 27.95 -7.24 1.92
CA LYS A 372 28.77 -8.43 2.22
C LYS A 372 27.98 -9.54 2.93
N LYS A 373 26.76 -9.25 3.40
CA LYS A 373 25.88 -10.19 4.10
C LYS A 373 24.46 -10.11 3.54
N PRO A 374 23.60 -11.09 3.87
CA PRO A 374 22.17 -11.00 3.58
C PRO A 374 21.58 -9.69 4.07
N TRP A 375 20.67 -9.10 3.31
CA TRP A 375 20.06 -7.85 3.69
C TRP A 375 18.63 -7.67 3.21
N ILE A 376 17.89 -6.87 3.95
CA ILE A 376 16.64 -6.23 3.57
C ILE A 376 16.83 -4.71 3.75
N TRP A 377 15.86 -3.88 3.40
CA TRP A 377 15.91 -2.46 3.73
C TRP A 377 14.55 -1.95 4.15
N TYR A 378 14.52 -0.92 4.99
CA TYR A 378 13.27 -0.31 5.43
C TYR A 378 13.05 1.10 4.87
N THR A 379 11.78 1.47 4.76
CA THR A 379 11.30 2.82 4.49
C THR A 379 10.36 3.28 5.58
N THR A 380 10.08 4.58 5.59
CA THR A 380 9.19 5.25 6.54
C THR A 380 7.92 5.78 5.85
N PRO A 381 7.08 4.91 5.24
CA PRO A 381 5.87 5.36 4.54
C PRO A 381 4.87 6.08 5.45
N CYS A 382 5.04 6.02 6.78
CA CYS A 382 4.22 6.77 7.72
C CYS A 382 4.23 8.29 7.47
N TYR A 383 5.32 8.85 6.93
CA TYR A 383 5.35 10.28 6.61
C TYR A 383 4.47 10.68 5.41
N GLN A 384 3.97 9.70 4.64
CA GLN A 384 3.26 9.92 3.38
C GLN A 384 2.16 8.88 3.13
N ASP A 385 1.55 8.34 4.19
CA ASP A 385 0.62 7.22 4.10
C ASP A 385 -0.64 7.51 3.26
N LYS A 386 -0.97 8.80 3.13
CA LYS A 386 -2.06 9.36 2.31
C LYS A 386 -1.60 9.89 0.96
N SER A 387 -0.30 9.85 0.63
CA SER A 387 0.18 10.30 -0.67
C SER A 387 -0.54 9.57 -1.80
N PRO A 388 -1.04 10.25 -2.85
CA PRO A 388 -1.70 9.59 -3.99
C PRO A 388 -0.84 8.51 -4.67
N GLY A 389 0.49 8.61 -4.55
CA GLY A 389 1.47 7.66 -5.10
C GLY A 389 1.81 6.48 -4.20
N ILE A 390 1.36 6.47 -2.94
CA ILE A 390 1.84 5.51 -1.93
C ILE A 390 1.61 4.05 -2.33
N ALA A 391 0.47 3.75 -2.97
CA ALA A 391 0.17 2.39 -3.39
C ALA A 391 1.15 1.88 -4.46
N THR A 392 1.50 2.74 -5.43
CA THR A 392 2.52 2.45 -6.43
C THR A 392 3.89 2.30 -5.79
N GLU A 393 4.25 3.19 -4.87
CA GLU A 393 5.55 3.13 -4.17
C GLU A 393 5.72 1.83 -3.38
N MET A 394 4.72 1.41 -2.60
CA MET A 394 4.76 0.15 -1.85
C MET A 394 4.85 -1.06 -2.79
N TYR A 395 4.13 -1.01 -3.90
CA TYR A 395 4.17 -2.06 -4.91
C TYR A 395 5.56 -2.20 -5.54
N GLU A 396 6.14 -1.08 -5.96
CA GLU A 396 7.45 -1.03 -6.61
C GLU A 396 8.58 -1.39 -5.64
N GLN A 397 8.50 -0.97 -4.37
CA GLN A 397 9.51 -1.29 -3.36
C GLN A 397 9.67 -2.81 -3.22
N ILE A 398 8.58 -3.55 -3.00
CA ILE A 398 8.62 -5.01 -2.84
C ILE A 398 9.08 -5.68 -4.14
N ARG A 399 8.56 -5.26 -5.30
CA ARG A 399 8.99 -5.81 -6.59
C ARG A 399 10.46 -5.54 -6.91
N SER A 400 11.04 -4.49 -6.34
CA SER A 400 12.43 -4.14 -6.57
C SER A 400 13.44 -5.07 -5.89
N VAL A 401 13.03 -5.92 -4.94
CA VAL A 401 13.97 -6.78 -4.17
C VAL A 401 14.88 -7.59 -5.08
N LEU A 402 14.34 -8.18 -6.15
CA LEU A 402 15.11 -9.05 -7.05
C LEU A 402 16.12 -8.33 -7.95
N ARG A 403 15.97 -7.00 -8.14
CA ARG A 403 16.94 -6.18 -8.89
C ARG A 403 18.01 -5.56 -7.99
N GLN A 404 17.89 -5.69 -6.67
CA GLN A 404 18.90 -5.19 -5.75
C GLN A 404 20.18 -6.03 -5.82
N PRO A 405 21.36 -5.44 -5.57
CA PRO A 405 22.62 -6.15 -5.62
C PRO A 405 22.77 -7.17 -4.47
N ALA A 406 23.71 -8.11 -4.65
CA ALA A 406 24.08 -9.12 -3.67
C ALA A 406 22.89 -9.97 -3.17
N ASP A 407 22.94 -10.44 -1.92
CA ASP A 407 21.89 -11.27 -1.31
C ASP A 407 20.79 -10.40 -0.66
N CYS A 408 20.04 -9.69 -1.50
CA CYS A 408 18.85 -8.98 -1.06
C CYS A 408 17.67 -9.93 -0.92
N ARG A 409 17.18 -10.09 0.33
CA ARG A 409 16.15 -11.06 0.70
C ARG A 409 14.75 -10.48 0.81
N GLY A 410 14.63 -9.15 0.90
CA GLY A 410 13.36 -8.55 1.26
C GLY A 410 13.39 -7.06 1.50
N THR A 411 12.30 -6.55 2.05
CA THR A 411 12.14 -5.15 2.43
C THR A 411 11.24 -5.01 3.66
N ALA A 412 11.20 -3.83 4.24
CA ALA A 412 10.45 -3.54 5.44
C ALA A 412 9.81 -2.15 5.41
N PHE A 413 8.82 -1.95 6.27
CA PHE A 413 8.10 -0.69 6.40
C PHE A 413 7.94 -0.31 7.87
N PHE A 414 8.33 0.93 8.19
CA PHE A 414 8.00 1.62 9.43
C PHE A 414 6.95 2.71 9.12
N ALA A 415 5.69 2.59 9.50
CA ALA A 415 5.05 1.51 10.22
C ALA A 415 3.63 1.37 9.66
N PRO A 416 3.26 0.28 8.96
CA PRO A 416 1.99 0.19 8.21
C PRO A 416 0.70 0.36 9.02
N TYR A 417 0.77 0.24 10.34
CA TYR A 417 -0.33 0.51 11.27
C TYR A 417 0.23 1.10 12.56
N TYR A 418 0.32 2.43 12.61
CA TYR A 418 0.85 3.18 13.74
C TYR A 418 -0.04 4.38 14.10
N PRO A 419 -1.32 4.14 14.46
CA PRO A 419 -2.22 5.20 14.87
C PRO A 419 -1.96 5.62 16.33
N TRP A 420 -2.04 6.92 16.58
CA TRP A 420 -1.97 7.51 17.93
C TRP A 420 -3.34 7.96 18.48
N ARG A 421 -4.39 7.66 17.72
CA ARG A 421 -5.80 7.98 17.98
C ARG A 421 -6.69 7.05 17.17
N ASP A 422 -7.98 7.37 17.11
CA ASP A 422 -8.90 6.66 16.21
C ASP A 422 -8.38 6.70 14.75
N PRO A 423 -8.05 5.54 14.14
CA PRO A 423 -7.57 5.47 12.76
C PRO A 423 -8.59 5.95 11.72
N TRP A 424 -9.88 6.09 12.08
CA TRP A 424 -10.90 6.67 11.20
C TRP A 424 -10.92 8.18 11.19
N ASP A 425 -10.33 8.83 12.19
CA ASP A 425 -10.17 10.26 12.15
C ASP A 425 -8.94 10.57 11.30
N THR A 426 -9.15 10.88 10.02
CA THR A 426 -8.09 11.21 9.07
C THR A 426 -7.92 12.71 8.85
N ALA A 427 -8.68 13.56 9.56
CA ALA A 427 -8.72 15.00 9.34
C ALA A 427 -7.83 15.82 10.29
N TYR A 428 -7.33 15.22 11.38
CA TYR A 428 -6.66 15.88 12.49
C TYR A 428 -5.45 15.09 13.00
N GLU A 429 -4.47 14.85 12.13
CA GLU A 429 -3.27 14.12 12.53
C GLU A 429 -2.41 14.97 13.47
N HIS A 430 -2.21 14.47 14.70
CA HIS A 430 -1.49 15.21 15.73
C HIS A 430 0.03 15.19 15.54
N ILE A 431 0.57 14.17 14.85
CA ILE A 431 2.00 13.99 14.61
C ILE A 431 2.23 13.52 13.17
N LYS A 432 3.42 13.81 12.64
CA LYS A 432 3.75 13.59 11.21
C LYS A 432 4.04 12.13 10.86
N ASP A 433 4.30 11.27 11.84
CA ASP A 433 4.72 9.87 11.69
C ASP A 433 3.58 8.87 11.96
N VAL A 434 2.31 9.29 11.86
CA VAL A 434 1.16 8.38 11.90
C VAL A 434 1.00 7.65 10.57
N SER A 435 0.62 6.37 10.59
CA SER A 435 0.25 5.65 9.38
C SER A 435 -0.89 4.69 9.60
N VAL A 436 -1.79 4.60 8.63
CA VAL A 436 -2.90 3.65 8.67
C VAL A 436 -3.12 3.03 7.29
N PHE A 437 -2.47 1.90 7.00
CA PHE A 437 -2.76 1.14 5.77
C PHE A 437 -3.96 0.20 5.93
N VAL A 438 -4.36 -0.11 7.17
CA VAL A 438 -5.55 -0.93 7.43
C VAL A 438 -6.34 -0.32 8.58
N LEU A 439 -7.65 -0.14 8.37
CA LEU A 439 -8.54 0.41 9.37
C LEU A 439 -9.34 -0.71 10.05
N PRO A 440 -9.42 -0.70 11.39
CA PRO A 440 -10.29 -1.59 12.14
C PRO A 440 -11.76 -1.22 11.94
N SER A 441 -12.64 -2.21 11.76
CA SER A 441 -14.09 -2.02 11.79
C SER A 441 -14.78 -3.19 12.48
N ARG A 442 -16.05 -3.01 12.83
CA ARG A 442 -16.89 -4.10 13.37
C ARG A 442 -17.11 -5.27 12.39
N HIS A 443 -16.71 -5.12 11.13
CA HIS A 443 -16.86 -6.12 10.06
C HIS A 443 -15.49 -6.59 9.55
N GLY A 444 -14.45 -6.49 10.38
CA GLY A 444 -13.07 -6.82 10.04
C GLY A 444 -12.34 -5.72 9.27
N PRO A 445 -11.18 -6.03 8.66
CA PRO A 445 -10.28 -5.04 8.10
C PRO A 445 -10.88 -4.28 6.93
N VAL A 446 -10.75 -2.95 6.98
CA VAL A 446 -10.99 -2.04 5.86
C VAL A 446 -9.62 -1.67 5.28
N ALA A 447 -9.35 -2.15 4.08
CA ALA A 447 -8.09 -1.93 3.39
C ALA A 447 -7.97 -0.51 2.85
N THR A 448 -6.74 -0.05 2.67
CA THR A 448 -6.40 1.06 1.76
C THR A 448 -5.87 0.54 0.41
N PRO A 449 -5.77 1.37 -0.63
CA PRO A 449 -5.05 1.01 -1.86
C PRO A 449 -3.63 0.51 -1.60
N ALA A 450 -2.90 1.13 -0.67
CA ALA A 450 -1.55 0.70 -0.29
C ALA A 450 -1.52 -0.72 0.29
N TRP A 451 -2.52 -1.05 1.10
CA TRP A 451 -2.67 -2.39 1.68
C TRP A 451 -2.88 -3.46 0.62
N GLU A 452 -3.74 -3.21 -0.37
CA GLU A 452 -3.95 -4.15 -1.48
C GLU A 452 -2.72 -4.22 -2.39
N ALA A 453 -2.04 -3.10 -2.62
CA ALA A 453 -0.81 -3.04 -3.39
C ALA A 453 0.32 -3.91 -2.81
N ILE A 454 0.48 -3.93 -1.49
CA ILE A 454 1.43 -4.81 -0.80
C ILE A 454 1.09 -6.29 -1.04
N ARG A 455 -0.20 -6.66 -1.00
CA ARG A 455 -0.61 -8.06 -1.24
C ARG A 455 -0.25 -8.52 -2.64
N GLU A 456 -0.56 -7.70 -3.65
CA GLU A 456 -0.26 -8.01 -5.06
C GLU A 456 1.24 -8.00 -5.34
N SER A 457 1.99 -7.06 -4.76
CA SER A 457 3.44 -7.00 -4.98
C SER A 457 4.19 -8.18 -4.39
N VAL A 458 3.76 -8.71 -3.23
CA VAL A 458 4.30 -9.94 -2.64
C VAL A 458 4.09 -11.13 -3.58
N GLN A 459 2.87 -11.29 -4.12
CA GLN A 459 2.56 -12.37 -5.08
C GLN A 459 3.45 -12.26 -6.32
N HIS A 460 3.59 -11.06 -6.89
CA HIS A 460 4.39 -10.84 -8.09
C HIS A 460 5.89 -11.00 -7.84
N ALA A 461 6.41 -10.51 -6.71
CA ALA A 461 7.82 -10.63 -6.36
C ALA A 461 8.19 -12.10 -6.05
N ASN A 462 7.30 -12.85 -5.39
CA ASN A 462 7.48 -14.28 -5.17
C ASN A 462 7.38 -15.10 -6.46
N LEU A 463 6.49 -14.74 -7.39
CA LEU A 463 6.43 -15.36 -8.71
C LEU A 463 7.73 -15.12 -9.47
N ALA A 464 8.23 -13.88 -9.49
CA ALA A 464 9.50 -13.55 -10.14
C ALA A 464 10.69 -14.28 -9.49
N ARG A 465 10.69 -14.43 -8.16
CA ARG A 465 11.71 -15.22 -7.43
C ARG A 465 11.66 -16.68 -7.86
N MET A 466 10.47 -17.28 -7.88
CA MET A 466 10.26 -18.66 -8.29
C MET A 466 10.71 -18.90 -9.73
N VAL A 467 10.43 -17.96 -10.65
CA VAL A 467 10.92 -18.02 -12.03
C VAL A 467 12.45 -18.00 -12.05
N ARG A 468 13.09 -17.08 -11.31
CA ARG A 468 14.57 -17.03 -11.22
C ARG A 468 15.18 -18.29 -10.63
N GLU A 469 14.53 -18.91 -9.65
CA GLU A 469 14.98 -20.16 -9.02
C GLU A 469 14.82 -21.39 -9.90
N ARG A 470 13.91 -21.35 -10.87
CA ARG A 470 13.62 -22.44 -11.82
C ARG A 470 14.28 -22.23 -13.19
N ALA A 471 14.71 -21.01 -13.49
CA ALA A 471 15.42 -20.68 -14.70
C ALA A 471 16.72 -21.49 -14.79
N LYS A 472 16.92 -22.15 -15.93
CA LYS A 472 18.16 -22.86 -16.24
C LYS A 472 19.24 -21.88 -16.69
N PRO A 473 20.53 -22.25 -16.64
CA PRO A 473 21.61 -21.42 -17.16
C PRO A 473 21.40 -20.98 -18.62
N GLU A 474 20.82 -21.84 -19.46
CA GLU A 474 20.46 -21.51 -20.86
C GLU A 474 19.32 -20.47 -21.02
N ASP A 475 18.46 -20.29 -20.01
CA ASP A 475 17.38 -19.29 -20.05
C ASP A 475 17.90 -17.86 -19.88
N ALA A 476 19.05 -17.68 -19.21
CA ALA A 476 19.65 -16.37 -18.98
C ALA A 476 20.08 -15.69 -20.29
N THR A 477 20.53 -16.46 -21.28
CA THR A 477 20.91 -15.97 -22.61
C THR A 477 19.70 -15.54 -23.45
N SER A 478 18.55 -16.19 -23.23
CA SER A 478 17.28 -15.92 -23.90
C SER A 478 16.63 -14.64 -23.35
N ILE A 479 16.68 -14.43 -22.04
CA ILE A 479 16.18 -13.21 -21.37
C ILE A 479 16.99 -11.97 -21.79
N ALA A 480 18.32 -12.08 -21.90
CA ALA A 480 19.16 -10.98 -22.38
C ALA A 480 18.83 -10.54 -23.82
N LYS A 481 18.46 -11.48 -24.70
CA LYS A 481 18.03 -11.20 -26.08
C LYS A 481 16.64 -10.54 -26.16
N ILE A 482 15.73 -10.88 -25.24
CA ILE A 482 14.39 -10.28 -25.19
C ILE A 482 14.50 -8.79 -24.78
N TYR A 483 15.34 -8.47 -23.79
CA TYR A 483 15.56 -7.07 -23.38
C TYR A 483 16.24 -6.20 -24.45
N GLN A 484 17.08 -6.79 -25.32
CA GLN A 484 17.66 -6.08 -26.46
C GLN A 484 16.64 -5.79 -27.58
N LYS A 485 15.61 -6.64 -27.73
CA LYS A 485 14.55 -6.45 -28.74
C LYS A 485 13.43 -5.50 -28.30
N SER A 486 13.31 -5.20 -27.01
CA SER A 486 12.32 -4.25 -26.47
C SER A 486 12.88 -2.83 -26.28
N LEU A 487 14.15 -2.60 -26.61
CA LEU A 487 14.85 -1.30 -26.61
C LEU A 487 15.22 -0.82 -28.02
N LEU A 488 14.70 -1.48 -29.05
CA LEU A 488 14.61 -1.07 -30.46
C LEU A 488 13.14 -1.05 -30.84
#